data_AF-A0A932Q815-F1
#
_entry.id   AF-A0A932Q815-F1
#
_cell.length_a   1.000
_cell.length_b   1.000
_cell.length_c   1.000
_cell.angle_alpha   90.00
_cell.angle_beta   90.00
_cell.angle_gamma   90.00
#
_symmetry.space_group_name_H-M   'P 1'
#
loop_
_entity.id
_entity.type
_entity.pdbx_description
1 polymer ?
#
loop_
_entity_poly.entity_id
_entity_poly.type
_entity_poly.pdbx_seq_one_letter_code
_entity_poly.pdbx_strand_id
1 'polypeptide(L)'
;DIGGLRAVLDTLPGVRKLEADYSKSRFEHELVSKKDYISEPKTDGYRSIHLVFKYKNRLAPDYDGLRLELQLRSKLQHAWATAVETMGTFLGQALKSRQGEAQWLKFFEVTGSAFAFLEDSPLVPGYEKLNQQDTFQLVAEADEELKVLEKLRGFTLAVDTIAQGKAGSYRGVRFRAKKGEHFSLFS
;
A
#
# COMPACT_ATOMS: atom_id res chain seq x y z
N ASP A 1 -18.60 -2.64 8.08
CA ASP A 1 -18.38 -1.35 7.37
C ASP A 1 -19.30 -1.28 6.17
N ILE A 2 -19.74 -0.09 5.78
CA ILE A 2 -20.58 0.12 4.59
C ILE A 2 -19.78 0.54 3.37
N GLY A 3 -18.54 0.99 3.60
CA GLY A 3 -17.64 1.46 2.57
C GLY A 3 -16.25 1.73 3.12
N GLY A 4 -15.25 1.52 2.28
CA GLY A 4 -13.87 1.90 2.52
C GLY A 4 -13.41 2.91 1.49
N LEU A 5 -12.88 4.04 1.93
CA LEU A 5 -12.25 5.04 1.08
C LEU A 5 -10.73 4.95 1.22
N ARG A 6 -10.04 5.28 0.14
CA ARG A 6 -8.58 5.37 0.15
C ARG A 6 -8.14 6.73 -0.39
N ALA A 7 -7.34 7.44 0.38
CA ALA A 7 -6.64 8.64 -0.05
C ALA A 7 -5.15 8.29 -0.25
N VAL A 8 -4.67 8.46 -1.47
CA VAL A 8 -3.26 8.26 -1.82
C VAL A 8 -2.64 9.62 -2.08
N LEU A 9 -1.64 9.98 -1.28
CA LEU A 9 -0.97 11.28 -1.30
C LEU A 9 0.46 11.14 -1.81
N ASP A 10 1.04 12.22 -2.31
CA ASP A 10 2.38 12.17 -2.90
C ASP A 10 3.48 11.82 -1.90
N THR A 11 3.34 12.28 -0.65
CA THR A 11 4.39 12.18 0.37
C THR A 11 3.82 11.80 1.74
N LEU A 12 4.65 11.20 2.59
CA LEU A 12 4.28 10.90 3.98
C LEU A 12 3.88 12.16 4.78
N PRO A 13 4.57 13.32 4.68
CA PRO A 13 4.08 14.55 5.31
C PRO A 13 2.66 14.95 4.86
N GLY A 14 2.31 14.75 3.59
CA GLY A 14 0.95 14.97 3.10
C GLY A 14 -0.05 14.06 3.81
N VAL A 15 0.27 12.78 3.96
CA VAL A 15 -0.54 11.80 4.71
C VAL A 15 -0.77 12.25 6.15
N ARG A 16 0.30 12.68 6.85
CA ARG A 16 0.22 13.17 8.24
C ARG A 16 -0.60 14.44 8.38
N LYS A 17 -0.49 15.35 7.41
CA LYS A 17 -1.33 16.55 7.37
C LYS A 17 -2.80 16.18 7.24
N LEU A 18 -3.15 15.33 6.27
CA LEU A 18 -4.54 14.90 6.06
C LEU A 18 -5.09 14.13 7.26
N GLU A 19 -4.28 13.26 7.87
CA GLU A 19 -4.61 12.60 9.14
C GLU A 19 -4.96 13.62 10.24
N ALA A 20 -4.12 14.63 10.43
CA ALA A 20 -4.34 15.66 11.45
C ALA A 20 -5.60 16.48 11.17
N ASP A 21 -5.85 16.85 9.90
CA ASP A 21 -7.04 17.58 9.48
C ASP A 21 -8.31 16.77 9.80
N TYR A 22 -8.34 15.48 9.45
CA TYR A 22 -9.50 14.62 9.71
C TYR A 22 -9.68 14.24 11.19
N SER A 23 -8.58 14.13 11.94
CA SER A 23 -8.65 13.83 13.38
C SER A 23 -9.13 15.03 14.22
N LYS A 24 -8.89 16.27 13.75
CA LYS A 24 -9.26 17.52 14.44
C LYS A 24 -10.53 18.16 13.91
N SER A 25 -10.99 17.75 12.72
CA SER A 25 -12.16 18.36 12.09
C SER A 25 -13.44 18.11 12.88
N ARG A 26 -14.32 19.12 12.88
CA ARG A 26 -15.65 19.07 13.47
C ARG A 26 -16.68 18.53 12.48
N PHE A 27 -16.40 17.39 11.84
CA PHE A 27 -17.40 16.73 11.02
C PHE A 27 -18.53 16.18 11.90
N GLU A 28 -19.74 16.03 11.35
CA GLU A 28 -20.85 15.38 12.08
C GLU A 28 -20.56 13.91 12.38
N HIS A 29 -19.71 13.28 11.57
CA HIS A 29 -19.25 11.91 11.74
C HIS A 29 -18.28 11.78 12.91
N GLU A 30 -18.47 10.74 13.72
CA GLU A 30 -17.68 10.49 14.92
C GLU A 30 -16.48 9.59 14.58
N LEU A 31 -15.25 10.01 14.90
CA LEU A 31 -14.08 9.15 14.78
C LEU A 31 -14.09 8.12 15.93
N VAL A 32 -14.30 6.84 15.60
CA VAL A 32 -14.44 5.75 16.60
C VAL A 32 -13.23 4.84 16.70
N SER A 33 -12.34 4.86 15.70
CA SER A 33 -11.08 4.12 15.77
C SER A 33 -10.01 4.78 14.90
N LYS A 34 -8.76 4.72 15.37
CA LYS A 34 -7.58 5.14 14.64
C LYS A 34 -6.51 4.07 14.81
N LYS A 35 -5.89 3.63 13.71
CA LYS A 35 -4.72 2.75 13.72
C LYS A 35 -3.65 3.34 12.82
N ASP A 36 -2.44 3.48 13.35
CA ASP A 36 -1.31 4.07 12.66
C ASP A 36 -0.26 3.00 12.34
N TYR A 37 -0.43 2.31 11.22
CA TYR A 37 0.53 1.30 10.76
C TYR A 37 1.76 1.91 10.07
N ILE A 38 1.95 3.23 10.14
CA ILE A 38 3.17 3.87 9.66
C ILE A 38 4.13 4.03 10.84
N SER A 39 3.63 4.52 11.98
CA SER A 39 4.41 4.62 13.22
C SER A 39 4.58 3.25 13.89
N GLU A 40 3.57 2.39 13.80
CA GLU A 40 3.57 1.02 14.36
C GLU A 40 3.38 0.01 13.23
N PRO A 41 4.40 -0.20 12.37
CA PRO A 41 4.28 -1.03 11.19
C PRO A 41 3.97 -2.49 11.54
N LYS A 42 3.18 -3.13 10.69
CA LYS A 42 2.94 -4.57 10.79
C LYS A 42 4.21 -5.34 10.42
N THR A 43 4.33 -6.55 10.97
CA THR A 43 5.43 -7.50 10.68
C THR A 43 5.50 -7.94 9.23
N ASP A 44 4.44 -7.80 8.45
CA ASP A 44 4.39 -8.14 7.02
C ASP A 44 4.91 -7.02 6.11
N GLY A 45 5.26 -5.84 6.65
CA GLY A 45 5.67 -4.67 5.89
C GLY A 45 4.55 -3.70 5.51
N TYR A 46 3.30 -4.01 5.89
CA TYR A 46 2.15 -3.17 5.58
C TYR A 46 2.16 -1.84 6.33
N ARG A 47 1.91 -0.75 5.60
CA ARG A 47 1.86 0.64 6.09
C ARG A 47 0.63 1.39 5.58
N SER A 48 -0.08 2.04 6.49
CA SER A 48 -1.22 2.95 6.21
C SER A 48 -1.73 3.53 7.54
N ILE A 49 -2.39 4.69 7.51
CA ILE A 49 -3.24 5.11 8.62
C ILE A 49 -4.67 4.72 8.32
N HIS A 50 -5.35 4.10 9.28
CA HIS A 50 -6.76 3.74 9.21
C HIS A 50 -7.55 4.61 10.19
N LEU A 51 -8.49 5.38 9.66
CA LEU A 51 -9.45 6.15 10.43
C LEU A 51 -10.84 5.54 10.22
N VAL A 52 -11.49 5.08 11.29
CA VAL A 52 -12.84 4.53 11.22
C VAL A 52 -13.80 5.56 11.80
N PHE A 53 -14.72 6.03 10.97
CA PHE A 53 -15.77 6.96 11.35
C PHE A 53 -17.10 6.21 11.47
N LYS A 54 -17.88 6.60 12.47
CA LYS A 54 -19.29 6.27 12.57
C LYS A 54 -20.09 7.37 11.87
N TYR A 55 -20.81 6.97 10.82
CA TYR A 55 -21.63 7.86 10.03
C TYR A 55 -22.75 8.45 10.88
N LYS A 56 -22.96 9.74 10.67
CA LYS A 56 -24.02 10.52 11.30
C LYS A 56 -24.36 11.65 10.34
N ASN A 57 -25.58 11.64 9.81
CA ASN A 57 -26.05 12.65 8.89
C ASN A 57 -27.55 12.85 9.05
N ARG A 58 -27.94 14.08 9.42
CA ARG A 58 -29.35 14.45 9.62
C ARG A 58 -30.21 14.31 8.37
N LEU A 59 -29.59 14.40 7.18
CA LEU A 59 -30.27 14.28 5.88
C LEU A 59 -30.46 12.82 5.44
N ALA A 60 -29.78 11.87 6.08
CA ALA A 60 -29.84 10.46 5.72
C ALA A 60 -29.77 9.56 6.97
N PRO A 61 -30.74 9.67 7.90
CA PRO A 61 -30.69 9.03 9.21
C PRO A 61 -30.73 7.50 9.15
N ASP A 62 -31.25 6.91 8.07
CA ASP A 62 -31.27 5.45 7.87
C ASP A 62 -29.88 4.82 7.83
N TYR A 63 -28.84 5.64 7.57
CA TYR A 63 -27.45 5.20 7.57
C TYR A 63 -26.69 5.56 8.85
N ASP A 64 -27.34 6.18 9.83
CA ASP A 64 -26.69 6.57 11.08
C ASP A 64 -26.17 5.34 11.83
N GLY A 65 -24.97 5.48 12.39
CA GLY A 65 -24.29 4.42 13.13
C GLY A 65 -23.50 3.43 12.28
N LEU A 66 -23.62 3.49 10.96
CA LEU A 66 -22.83 2.70 10.03
C LEU A 66 -21.36 3.14 10.04
N ARG A 67 -20.43 2.21 9.75
CA ARG A 67 -18.98 2.48 9.81
C ARG A 67 -18.39 2.71 8.41
N LEU A 68 -17.57 3.75 8.32
CA LEU A 68 -16.75 4.11 7.15
C LEU A 68 -15.29 4.04 7.54
N GLU A 69 -14.49 3.31 6.77
CA GLU A 69 -13.03 3.28 6.94
C GLU A 69 -12.36 4.18 5.90
N LEU A 70 -11.52 5.10 6.35
CA LEU A 70 -10.65 5.91 5.51
C LEU A 70 -9.20 5.44 5.70
N GLN A 71 -8.61 4.94 4.61
CA GLN A 71 -7.22 4.52 4.55
C GLN A 71 -6.37 5.61 3.92
N LEU A 72 -5.42 6.14 4.66
CA LEU A 72 -4.47 7.15 4.19
C LEU A 72 -3.13 6.46 3.88
N ARG A 73 -2.58 6.74 2.70
CA ARG A 73 -1.31 6.17 2.23
C ARG A 73 -0.52 7.20 1.43
N SER A 74 0.79 7.10 1.48
CA SER A 74 1.64 7.72 0.46
C SER A 74 1.58 6.92 -0.85
N LYS A 75 2.09 7.48 -1.95
CA LYS A 75 2.28 6.77 -3.21
C LYS A 75 3.13 5.52 -3.03
N LEU A 76 4.19 5.60 -2.22
CA LEU A 76 5.12 4.50 -1.98
C LEU A 76 4.43 3.35 -1.22
N GLN A 77 3.70 3.67 -0.15
CA GLN A 77 2.91 2.70 0.61
C GLN A 77 1.79 2.06 -0.22
N HIS A 78 1.16 2.85 -1.09
CA HIS A 78 0.16 2.33 -2.03
C HIS A 78 0.79 1.36 -3.04
N ALA A 79 1.93 1.72 -3.63
CA ALA A 79 2.66 0.88 -4.56
C ALA A 79 3.06 -0.46 -3.93
N TRP A 80 3.55 -0.45 -2.68
CA TRP A 80 3.86 -1.66 -1.92
C TRP A 80 2.63 -2.57 -1.80
N ALA A 81 1.51 -2.03 -1.31
CA ALA A 81 0.30 -2.81 -1.07
C ALA A 81 -0.29 -3.37 -2.37
N THR A 82 -0.22 -2.62 -3.46
CA THR A 82 -0.66 -3.07 -4.79
C THR A 82 0.28 -4.15 -5.36
N ALA A 83 1.58 -4.07 -5.11
CA ALA A 83 2.53 -5.12 -5.49
C ALA A 83 2.25 -6.43 -4.73
N VAL A 84 1.98 -6.37 -3.43
CA VAL A 84 1.56 -7.53 -2.61
C VAL A 84 0.27 -8.16 -3.15
N GLU A 85 -0.73 -7.33 -3.47
CA GLU A 85 -1.98 -7.77 -4.11
C GLU A 85 -1.72 -8.50 -5.42
N THR A 86 -0.97 -7.85 -6.30
CA THR A 86 -0.69 -8.33 -7.65
C THR A 86 0.06 -9.65 -7.61
N MET A 87 1.14 -9.72 -6.81
CA MET A 87 1.93 -10.95 -6.67
C MET A 87 1.14 -12.05 -5.97
N GLY A 88 0.34 -11.72 -4.96
CA GLY A 88 -0.53 -12.70 -4.31
C GLY A 88 -1.51 -13.33 -5.29
N THR A 89 -2.17 -12.52 -6.12
CA THR A 89 -3.05 -13.02 -7.20
C THR A 89 -2.27 -13.83 -8.23
N PHE A 90 -1.13 -13.33 -8.70
CA PHE A 90 -0.33 -13.99 -9.73
C PHE A 90 0.22 -15.36 -9.27
N LEU A 91 0.64 -15.47 -8.02
CA LEU A 91 1.19 -16.69 -7.44
C LEU A 91 0.12 -17.64 -6.88
N GLY A 92 -1.15 -17.21 -6.82
CA GLY A 92 -2.21 -17.95 -6.12
C GLY A 92 -1.97 -18.04 -4.60
N GLN A 93 -1.29 -17.05 -4.02
CA GLN A 93 -0.88 -17.02 -2.61
C GLN A 93 -1.59 -15.88 -1.87
N ALA A 94 -2.04 -16.15 -0.65
CA ALA A 94 -2.65 -15.15 0.22
C ALA A 94 -1.57 -14.35 0.99
N LEU A 95 -0.68 -13.68 0.25
CA LEU A 95 0.47 -12.95 0.81
C LEU A 95 0.08 -11.87 1.83
N LYS A 96 -1.05 -11.18 1.61
CA LYS A 96 -1.63 -10.23 2.57
C LYS A 96 -1.97 -10.83 3.93
N SER A 97 -2.32 -12.11 3.94
CA SER A 97 -2.65 -12.87 5.13
C SER A 97 -1.42 -13.62 5.67
N ARG A 98 -0.22 -13.29 5.14
CA ARG A 98 1.05 -13.99 5.42
C ARG A 98 1.00 -15.49 5.11
N GLN A 99 0.20 -15.87 4.13
CA GLN A 99 0.03 -17.25 3.68
C GLN A 99 0.61 -17.37 2.27
N GLY A 100 1.89 -17.72 2.20
CA GLY A 100 2.64 -17.92 0.97
C GLY A 100 4.01 -18.48 1.26
N GLU A 101 4.80 -18.69 0.20
CA GLU A 101 6.16 -19.21 0.38
C GLU A 101 7.04 -18.18 1.11
N ALA A 102 7.91 -18.67 1.99
CA ALA A 102 8.69 -17.83 2.90
C ALA A 102 9.53 -16.76 2.18
N GLN A 103 10.08 -17.09 1.01
CA GLN A 103 10.87 -16.17 0.19
C GLN A 103 10.05 -14.94 -0.27
N TRP A 104 8.78 -15.12 -0.62
CA TRP A 104 7.89 -14.02 -1.03
C TRP A 104 7.50 -13.16 0.16
N LEU A 105 7.19 -13.78 1.29
CA LEU A 105 6.88 -13.05 2.53
C LEU A 105 8.09 -12.20 2.94
N LYS A 106 9.28 -12.80 3.00
CA LYS A 106 10.52 -12.10 3.34
C LYS A 106 10.82 -10.95 2.37
N PHE A 107 10.65 -11.15 1.06
CA PHE A 107 10.82 -10.08 0.08
C PHE A 107 9.94 -8.87 0.41
N PHE A 108 8.64 -9.07 0.67
CA PHE A 108 7.73 -7.96 0.96
C PHE A 108 7.98 -7.31 2.32
N GLU A 109 8.38 -8.09 3.33
CA GLU A 109 8.79 -7.57 4.63
C GLU A 109 10.02 -6.65 4.52
N VAL A 110 11.10 -7.11 3.87
CA VAL A 110 12.32 -6.32 3.67
C VAL A 110 12.02 -5.09 2.81
N THR A 111 11.21 -5.23 1.75
CA THR A 111 10.79 -4.09 0.92
C THR A 111 9.98 -3.08 1.74
N GLY A 112 9.19 -3.53 2.71
CA GLY A 112 8.47 -2.66 3.65
C GLY A 112 9.42 -1.84 4.53
N SER A 113 10.59 -2.38 4.90
CA SER A 113 11.67 -1.64 5.59
C SER A 113 12.44 -0.71 4.66
N ALA A 114 12.72 -1.12 3.42
CA ALA A 114 13.33 -0.27 2.41
C ALA A 114 12.50 1.01 2.17
N PHE A 115 11.18 0.86 2.08
CA PHE A 115 10.27 1.99 1.92
C PHE A 115 10.23 2.87 3.19
N ALA A 116 10.42 2.27 4.36
CA ALA A 116 10.51 2.99 5.61
C ALA A 116 11.71 3.95 5.64
N PHE A 117 12.87 3.50 5.16
CA PHE A 117 14.06 4.35 5.01
C PHE A 117 13.81 5.52 4.06
N LEU A 118 13.12 5.29 2.93
CA LEU A 118 12.80 6.35 1.97
C LEU A 118 11.84 7.40 2.53
N GLU A 119 11.02 7.04 3.52
CA GLU A 119 10.04 7.92 4.15
C GLU A 119 10.43 8.39 5.56
N ASP A 120 11.64 8.08 6.03
CA ASP A 120 12.10 8.35 7.39
C ASP A 120 11.08 7.90 8.46
N SER A 121 10.71 6.62 8.40
CA SER A 121 9.72 6.01 9.30
C SER A 121 10.25 4.70 9.93
N PRO A 122 9.65 4.23 11.04
CA PRO A 122 10.12 3.03 11.73
C PRO A 122 10.19 1.79 10.82
N LEU A 123 11.25 0.98 10.97
CA LEU A 123 11.42 -0.25 10.21
C LEU A 123 10.39 -1.31 10.58
N VAL A 124 10.24 -2.31 9.72
CA VAL A 124 9.37 -3.47 9.98
C VAL A 124 9.92 -4.24 11.18
N PRO A 125 9.08 -4.70 12.13
CA PRO A 125 9.57 -5.45 13.28
C PRO A 125 10.35 -6.70 12.87
N GLY A 126 11.51 -6.93 13.48
CA GLY A 126 12.47 -7.97 13.12
C GLY A 126 13.61 -7.51 12.19
N TYR A 127 13.53 -6.31 11.63
CA TYR A 127 14.54 -5.73 10.73
C TYR A 127 15.24 -4.50 11.32
N GLU A 128 15.06 -4.21 12.61
CA GLU A 128 15.52 -2.99 13.28
C GLU A 128 17.05 -2.82 13.30
N LYS A 129 17.78 -3.92 13.12
CA LYS A 129 19.26 -3.93 13.13
C LYS A 129 19.88 -3.65 11.77
N LEU A 130 19.09 -3.67 10.69
CA LEU A 130 19.62 -3.41 9.36
C LEU A 130 19.80 -1.92 9.16
N ASN A 131 20.91 -1.55 8.51
CA ASN A 131 21.07 -0.20 7.98
C ASN A 131 20.41 -0.09 6.59
N GLN A 132 20.36 1.13 6.06
CA GLN A 132 19.75 1.43 4.78
C GLN A 132 20.41 0.66 3.61
N GLN A 133 21.74 0.62 3.58
CA GLN A 133 22.49 -0.04 2.51
C GLN A 133 22.22 -1.55 2.49
N ASP A 134 22.33 -2.21 3.64
CA ASP A 134 22.08 -3.65 3.77
C ASP A 134 20.63 -4.00 3.44
N THR A 135 19.68 -3.14 3.82
CA THR A 135 18.27 -3.34 3.51
C THR A 135 18.01 -3.28 2.01
N PHE A 136 18.56 -2.28 1.31
CA PHE A 136 18.39 -2.19 -0.15
C PHE A 136 19.10 -3.33 -0.89
N GLN A 137 20.27 -3.74 -0.40
CA GLN A 137 21.00 -4.89 -0.96
C GLN A 137 20.16 -6.17 -0.84
N LEU A 138 19.55 -6.43 0.31
CA LEU A 138 18.66 -7.59 0.49
C LEU A 138 17.42 -7.55 -0.41
N VAL A 139 16.85 -6.36 -0.68
CA VAL A 139 15.75 -6.23 -1.65
C VAL A 139 16.24 -6.58 -3.06
N ALA A 140 17.40 -6.08 -3.46
CA ALA A 140 17.96 -6.32 -4.78
C ALA A 140 18.28 -7.80 -5.01
N GLU A 141 18.92 -8.46 -4.04
CA GLU A 141 19.21 -9.90 -4.09
C GLU A 141 17.93 -10.74 -4.18
N ALA A 142 16.92 -10.41 -3.37
CA ALA A 142 15.65 -11.11 -3.40
C ALA A 142 14.87 -10.85 -4.71
N ASP A 143 14.98 -9.65 -5.31
CA ASP A 143 14.42 -9.40 -6.65
C ASP A 143 15.13 -10.19 -7.73
N GLU A 144 16.46 -10.34 -7.67
CA GLU A 144 17.21 -11.14 -8.64
C GLU A 144 16.81 -12.62 -8.58
N GLU A 145 16.70 -13.17 -7.38
CA GLU A 145 16.28 -14.56 -7.16
C GLU A 145 14.83 -14.80 -7.59
N LEU A 146 13.91 -13.92 -7.17
CA LEU A 146 12.48 -14.10 -7.38
C LEU A 146 11.98 -13.49 -8.68
N LYS A 147 12.79 -12.69 -9.37
CA LYS A 147 12.42 -11.93 -10.57
C LYS A 147 11.13 -11.13 -10.38
N VAL A 148 10.98 -10.47 -9.23
CA VAL A 148 9.72 -9.82 -8.84
C VAL A 148 9.34 -8.73 -9.83
N LEU A 149 10.28 -7.86 -10.18
CA LEU A 149 10.04 -6.77 -11.12
C LEU A 149 9.69 -7.27 -12.52
N GLU A 150 10.30 -8.37 -12.98
CA GLU A 150 9.96 -9.01 -14.24
C GLU A 150 8.51 -9.53 -14.21
N LYS A 151 8.14 -10.25 -13.15
CA LYS A 151 6.79 -10.80 -12.98
C LYS A 151 5.71 -9.71 -12.89
N LEU A 152 5.96 -8.64 -12.13
CA LEU A 152 5.06 -7.48 -12.04
C LEU A 152 4.85 -6.78 -13.39
N ARG A 153 5.92 -6.61 -14.17
CA ARG A 153 5.84 -6.06 -15.53
C ARG A 153 5.05 -6.98 -16.46
N GLY A 154 5.35 -8.28 -16.44
CA GLY A 154 4.64 -9.28 -17.23
C GLY A 154 3.13 -9.29 -16.95
N PHE A 155 2.74 -9.18 -15.67
CA PHE A 155 1.34 -9.11 -15.28
C PHE A 155 0.65 -7.85 -15.82
N THR A 156 1.28 -6.68 -15.70
CA THR A 156 0.72 -5.42 -16.21
C THR A 156 0.48 -5.49 -17.72
N LEU A 157 1.44 -6.01 -18.49
CA LEU A 157 1.31 -6.21 -19.93
C LEU A 157 0.19 -7.19 -20.30
N ALA A 158 0.03 -8.28 -19.56
CA ALA A 158 -1.04 -9.25 -19.79
C ALA A 158 -2.43 -8.61 -19.55
N VAL A 159 -2.59 -7.86 -18.46
CA VAL A 159 -3.83 -7.12 -18.15
C VAL A 159 -4.15 -6.10 -19.25
N ASP A 160 -3.16 -5.33 -19.69
CA ASP A 160 -3.34 -4.34 -20.76
C ASP A 160 -3.73 -4.99 -22.09
N THR A 161 -3.15 -6.13 -22.43
CA THR A 161 -3.49 -6.88 -23.65
C THR A 161 -4.92 -7.41 -23.61
N ILE A 162 -5.36 -7.97 -22.48
CA ILE A 162 -6.74 -8.44 -22.28
C ILE A 162 -7.73 -7.27 -22.35
N ALA A 163 -7.39 -6.12 -21.75
CA ALA A 163 -8.22 -4.92 -21.77
C ALA A 163 -8.34 -4.30 -23.17
N GLN A 164 -7.30 -4.42 -24.01
CA GLN A 164 -7.33 -3.95 -25.41
C GLN A 164 -8.07 -4.93 -26.34
N GLY A 165 -8.07 -6.23 -26.03
CA GLY A 165 -8.79 -7.26 -26.79
C GLY A 165 -10.30 -7.34 -26.51
N LYS A 166 -10.80 -6.69 -25.46
CA LYS A 166 -12.23 -6.60 -25.14
C LYS A 166 -12.68 -5.15 -25.07
N ALA A 167 -13.54 -4.73 -26.00
CA ALA A 167 -14.37 -3.53 -25.86
C ALA A 167 -15.39 -3.72 -24.72
N GLY A 168 -14.92 -3.68 -23.48
CA GLY A 168 -15.73 -3.92 -22.29
C GLY A 168 -14.96 -3.52 -21.04
N SER A 169 -15.34 -2.38 -20.47
CA SER A 169 -14.81 -1.70 -19.28
C SER A 169 -14.14 -2.59 -18.22
N TYR A 170 -12.81 -2.71 -18.30
CA TYR A 170 -11.95 -2.90 -17.13
C TYR A 170 -11.09 -1.65 -16.98
N ARG A 171 -11.34 -0.85 -15.94
CA ARG A 171 -10.43 0.25 -15.56
C ARG A 171 -9.22 -0.36 -14.88
N GLY A 172 -8.30 -0.89 -15.70
CA GLY A 172 -6.97 -1.31 -15.28
C GLY A 172 -6.15 -0.11 -14.82
N VAL A 173 -5.38 -0.29 -13.74
CA VAL A 173 -4.42 0.68 -13.25
C VAL A 173 -3.31 0.83 -14.29
N ARG A 174 -3.29 1.96 -15.02
CA ARG A 174 -2.17 2.31 -15.90
C ARG A 174 -0.95 2.63 -15.06
N PHE A 175 0.04 1.73 -15.06
CA PHE A 175 1.40 2.11 -14.76
C PHE A 175 1.93 2.94 -15.94
N ARG A 176 1.71 4.26 -15.89
CA ARG A 176 2.19 5.16 -16.94
C ARG A 176 3.68 5.38 -16.74
N ALA A 177 4.51 4.49 -17.28
CA ALA A 177 5.91 4.80 -17.55
C ALA A 177 5.94 5.86 -18.65
N LYS A 178 6.32 7.10 -18.32
CA LYS A 178 6.69 8.07 -19.34
C LYS A 178 7.91 7.51 -20.08
N LYS A 179 7.80 7.37 -21.40
CA LYS A 179 8.94 7.13 -22.29
C LYS A 179 9.97 8.24 -22.03
N GLY A 180 11.12 7.88 -21.46
CA GLY A 180 12.28 8.76 -21.38
C GLY A 180 12.87 9.07 -20.00
N GLU A 181 12.34 8.53 -18.90
CA GLU A 181 12.98 8.70 -17.58
C GLU A 181 13.40 7.35 -17.02
N HIS A 182 14.67 7.26 -16.62
CA HIS A 182 15.22 6.15 -15.84
C HIS A 182 14.34 5.94 -14.59
N PHE A 183 13.71 4.78 -14.48
CA PHE A 183 13.23 4.30 -13.19
C PHE A 183 14.47 3.84 -12.41
N SER A 184 15.08 4.76 -11.66
CA SER A 184 15.86 4.34 -10.50
C SER A 184 14.87 4.17 -9.35
N LEU A 185 14.71 2.93 -8.90
CA LEU A 185 14.21 2.69 -7.54
C LEU A 185 15.35 2.88 -6.52
N PHE A 186 16.60 2.89 -7.01
CA PHE A 186 17.83 3.14 -6.26
C PHE A 186 18.83 3.87 -7.19
N SER A 187 18.84 5.20 -7.17
CA SER A 187 20.02 6.03 -7.51
C SER A 187 19.81 7.44 -7.00
#